data_AF-A0A8S3K203-F1
#
_entry.id   AF-A0A8S3K203-F1
#
_cell.length_a   1.000
_cell.length_b   1.000
_cell.length_c   1.000
_cell.angle_alpha   90.00
_cell.angle_beta   90.00
_cell.angle_gamma   90.00
#
_symmetry.space_group_name_H-M   'P 1'
#
loop_
_entity.id
_entity.type
_entity.pdbx_description
1 polymer ?
#
loop_
_entity_poly.entity_id
_entity_poly.type
_entity_poly.pdbx_seq_one_letter_code
_entity_poly.pdbx_strand_id
1 'polypeptide(L)'
;MLYHPLSSFGCEYWAWLFDDIESEMCQQDKDRFVSFAHAQVAVTNEIYDYLNKPNILLFCPTQYCSQMAKPSLERSSYLQTIGNSLHPDIDIFWT
;
A
#
# COMPACT_ATOMS: atom_id res chain seq x y z
N MET A 1 -15.93 -9.72 -6.85
CA MET A 1 -14.64 -9.04 -6.56
C MET A 1 -13.54 -9.71 -7.35
N LEU A 2 -12.67 -8.92 -7.97
CA LEU A 2 -11.78 -9.32 -9.09
C LEU A 2 -10.69 -10.35 -8.74
N TYR A 3 -10.37 -10.57 -7.46
CA TYR A 3 -9.23 -11.41 -7.04
C TYR A 3 -9.57 -12.90 -6.85
N HIS A 4 -10.83 -13.22 -6.57
CA HIS A 4 -11.28 -14.61 -6.36
C HIS A 4 -11.00 -15.53 -7.56
N PRO A 5 -11.16 -15.09 -8.83
CA PRO A 5 -10.75 -15.90 -9.97
C PRO A 5 -9.26 -16.24 -9.96
N LEU A 6 -8.38 -15.31 -9.60
CA LEU A 6 -6.93 -15.53 -9.60
C LEU A 6 -6.50 -16.57 -8.56
N SER A 7 -7.06 -16.54 -7.35
CA SER A 7 -6.84 -17.57 -6.34
C SER A 7 -7.27 -18.96 -6.85
N SER A 8 -8.39 -19.03 -7.58
CA SER A 8 -8.87 -20.29 -8.16
C SER A 8 -7.97 -20.87 -9.26
N PHE A 9 -7.09 -20.04 -9.84
CA PHE A 9 -6.05 -20.48 -10.78
C PHE A 9 -4.72 -20.86 -10.11
N GLY A 10 -4.66 -20.90 -8.78
CA GLY A 10 -3.46 -21.27 -8.02
C GLY A 10 -2.51 -20.11 -7.74
N CYS A 11 -2.97 -18.86 -7.85
CA CYS A 11 -2.18 -17.70 -7.43
C CYS A 11 -2.14 -17.59 -5.90
N GLU A 12 -0.95 -17.75 -5.32
CA GLU A 12 -0.71 -17.76 -3.87
C GLU A 12 0.02 -16.51 -3.36
N TYR A 13 0.58 -15.71 -4.27
CA TYR A 13 1.43 -14.56 -3.96
C TYR A 13 0.90 -13.30 -4.63
N TRP A 14 0.97 -12.20 -3.91
CA TRP A 14 0.27 -10.98 -4.31
C TRP A 14 1.19 -9.77 -4.22
N ALA A 15 0.91 -8.76 -5.04
CA ALA A 15 1.53 -7.46 -4.95
C ALA A 15 0.47 -6.39 -5.17
N TRP A 16 0.58 -5.31 -4.41
CA TRP A 16 -0.29 -4.15 -4.48
C TRP A 16 0.57 -2.92 -4.75
N LEU A 17 0.33 -2.28 -5.90
CA LEU A 17 1.26 -1.32 -6.48
C LEU A 17 0.64 0.08 -6.54
N PHE A 18 1.30 1.06 -5.93
CA PHE A 18 0.93 2.47 -5.95
C PHE A 18 2.04 3.38 -6.50
N ASP A 19 2.98 2.83 -7.27
CA ASP A 19 3.98 3.59 -8.02
C ASP A 19 3.38 4.34 -9.22
N ASP A 20 4.07 5.38 -9.67
CA ASP A 20 3.76 6.18 -10.87
C ASP A 20 2.32 6.75 -10.96
N ILE A 21 1.76 7.12 -9.81
CA ILE A 21 0.47 7.82 -9.70
C ILE A 21 0.62 9.21 -9.09
N GLU A 22 -0.34 10.09 -9.40
CA GLU A 22 -0.48 11.37 -8.72
C GLU A 22 -0.89 11.18 -7.26
N SER A 23 -0.35 12.01 -6.37
CA SER A 23 -0.61 11.93 -4.92
C SER A 23 -1.84 12.72 -4.46
N GLU A 24 -2.65 13.20 -5.41
CA GLU A 24 -3.85 13.99 -5.14
C GLU A 24 -5.07 13.07 -5.01
N MET A 25 -5.70 13.07 -3.84
CA MET A 25 -6.93 12.32 -3.60
C MET A 25 -8.17 13.06 -4.10
N CYS A 26 -9.18 12.32 -4.52
CA CYS A 26 -10.50 12.88 -4.75
C CYS A 26 -11.11 13.42 -3.45
N GLN A 27 -12.11 14.31 -3.54
CA GLN A 27 -12.71 14.93 -2.34
C GLN A 27 -13.31 13.89 -1.39
N GLN A 28 -13.94 12.85 -1.93
CA GLN A 28 -14.56 11.79 -1.13
C GLN A 28 -13.54 11.06 -0.26
N ASP A 29 -12.34 10.80 -0.77
CA ASP A 29 -11.29 10.13 -0.01
C ASP A 29 -10.63 11.08 1.00
N LYS A 30 -10.51 12.37 0.67
CA LYS A 30 -10.03 13.39 1.62
C LYS A 30 -10.94 13.53 2.85
N ASP A 31 -12.26 13.34 2.65
CA ASP A 31 -13.22 13.39 3.76
C ASP A 31 -13.13 12.15 4.67
N ARG A 32 -12.55 11.04 4.17
CA ARG A 32 -12.44 9.76 4.87
C ARG A 32 -11.06 9.51 5.47
N PHE A 33 -9.99 9.93 4.80
CA PHE A 33 -8.62 9.58 5.14
C PHE A 33 -7.78 10.81 5.44
N VAL A 34 -6.98 10.71 6.50
CA VAL A 34 -6.09 11.79 6.96
C VAL A 34 -5.00 12.11 5.93
N SER A 35 -4.53 11.11 5.16
CA SER A 35 -3.55 11.32 4.10
C SER A 35 -3.61 10.21 3.05
N PHE A 36 -2.92 10.43 1.93
CA PHE A 36 -2.79 9.43 0.86
C PHE A 36 -2.21 8.10 1.35
N ALA A 37 -1.21 8.15 2.24
CA ALA A 37 -0.65 6.94 2.86
C ALA A 37 -1.68 6.19 3.71
N HIS A 38 -2.53 6.91 4.48
CA HIS A 38 -3.58 6.25 5.27
C HIS A 38 -4.60 5.54 4.38
N ALA A 39 -4.97 6.14 3.25
CA ALA A 39 -5.88 5.52 2.29
C ALA A 39 -5.28 4.24 1.70
N GLN A 40 -4.02 4.31 1.24
CA GLN A 40 -3.32 3.16 0.66
C GLN A 40 -3.15 2.02 1.67
N VAL A 41 -2.69 2.33 2.89
CA VAL A 41 -2.57 1.35 3.98
C VAL A 41 -3.90 0.70 4.30
N ALA A 42 -4.98 1.49 4.42
CA ALA A 42 -6.30 0.95 4.75
C ALA A 42 -6.77 -0.06 3.70
N VAL A 43 -6.64 0.28 2.42
CA VAL A 43 -7.01 -0.61 1.30
C VAL A 43 -6.12 -1.86 1.29
N THR A 44 -4.81 -1.71 1.44
CA THR A 44 -3.89 -2.85 1.41
C THR A 44 -4.12 -3.81 2.58
N ASN A 45 -4.35 -3.30 3.80
CA ASN A 45 -4.67 -4.14 4.95
C ASN A 45 -6.02 -4.87 4.76
N GLU A 46 -7.04 -4.19 4.22
CA GLU A 46 -8.33 -4.81 3.91
C GLU A 46 -8.17 -5.95 2.88
N ILE A 47 -7.33 -5.75 1.86
CA ILE A 47 -7.01 -6.78 0.86
C ILE A 47 -6.27 -7.95 1.49
N TYR A 48 -5.30 -7.68 2.38
CA TYR A 48 -4.57 -8.73 3.08
C TYR A 48 -5.50 -9.64 3.89
N ASP A 49 -6.44 -9.04 4.65
CA ASP A 49 -7.45 -9.79 5.39
C ASP A 49 -8.42 -10.53 4.46
N TYR A 50 -8.86 -9.88 3.37
CA TYR A 50 -9.76 -10.49 2.39
C TYR A 50 -9.15 -11.72 1.71
N LEU A 51 -7.85 -11.67 1.40
CA LEU A 51 -7.09 -12.79 0.82
C LEU A 51 -6.73 -13.86 1.86
N ASN A 52 -7.31 -13.79 3.07
CA ASN A 52 -7.05 -14.69 4.18
C ASN A 52 -5.58 -14.72 4.59
N LYS A 53 -4.95 -13.54 4.65
CA LYS A 53 -3.58 -13.32 5.15
C LYS A 53 -2.56 -14.20 4.41
N PRO A 54 -2.36 -13.96 3.10
CA PRO A 54 -1.45 -14.78 2.29
C PRO A 54 -0.03 -14.73 2.84
N ASN A 55 0.74 -15.78 2.57
CA ASN A 55 2.14 -15.88 3.01
C ASN A 55 3.03 -14.76 2.44
N ILE A 56 2.73 -14.28 1.22
CA ILE A 56 3.42 -13.14 0.62
C ILE A 56 2.38 -12.18 0.03
N LEU A 57 2.39 -10.95 0.54
CA LEU A 57 1.79 -9.78 -0.09
C LEU A 57 2.84 -8.68 -0.09
N LEU A 58 3.13 -8.13 -1.26
CA LEU A 58 4.06 -7.02 -1.44
C LEU A 58 3.28 -5.71 -1.58
N PHE A 59 3.79 -4.62 -1.02
CA PHE A 59 3.29 -3.27 -1.17
C PHE A 59 4.34 -2.39 -1.85
N CYS A 60 4.01 -1.80 -3.00
CA CYS A 60 4.85 -0.78 -3.62
C CYS A 60 4.34 0.62 -3.28
N PRO A 61 5.09 1.42 -2.50
CA PRO A 61 4.71 2.79 -2.17
C PRO A 61 4.79 3.70 -3.40
N THR A 62 4.05 4.80 -3.36
CA THR A 62 4.23 5.92 -4.31
C THR A 62 5.60 6.59 -4.15
N GLN A 63 6.10 6.71 -2.91
CA GLN A 63 7.49 7.10 -2.66
C GLN A 63 8.36 5.84 -2.55
N TYR A 64 8.72 5.21 -3.68
CA TYR A 64 9.44 3.94 -3.74
C TYR A 64 10.97 4.02 -3.80
N CYS A 65 11.52 5.24 -3.76
CA CYS A 65 12.96 5.46 -3.73
C CYS A 65 13.32 6.71 -2.91
N SER A 66 14.58 6.82 -2.52
CA SER A 66 15.08 7.91 -1.67
C SER A 66 14.86 9.31 -2.28
N GLN A 67 14.84 9.43 -3.61
CA GLN A 67 14.62 10.70 -4.31
C GLN A 67 13.16 11.19 -4.24
N MET A 68 12.22 10.23 -4.15
CA MET A 68 10.79 10.51 -4.02
C MET A 68 10.37 10.75 -2.57
N ALA A 69 11.19 10.34 -1.59
CA ALA A 69 10.93 10.62 -0.19
C ALA A 69 10.97 12.12 0.11
N LYS A 70 9.83 12.69 0.54
CA LYS A 70 9.71 14.13 0.85
C LYS A 70 9.42 14.36 2.33
N PRO A 71 10.16 15.26 3.03
CA PRO A 71 11.30 16.04 2.55
C PRO A 71 12.62 15.26 2.50
N SER A 72 12.72 14.15 3.24
CA SER A 72 13.81 13.17 3.20
C SER A 72 13.26 11.80 3.60
N LEU A 73 14.08 10.75 3.46
CA LEU A 73 13.70 9.37 3.83
C LEU A 73 13.19 9.27 5.28
N GLU A 74 13.92 9.86 6.22
CA GLU A 74 13.67 9.76 7.66
C GLU A 74 12.48 10.63 8.11
N ARG A 75 12.14 11.65 7.33
CA ARG A 75 11.15 12.68 7.67
C ARG A 75 9.90 12.63 6.81
N SER A 76 9.79 11.66 5.91
CA SER A 76 8.61 11.50 5.08
C SER A 76 7.43 11.06 5.93
N SER A 77 6.44 11.94 6.09
CA SER A 77 5.19 11.60 6.78
C SER A 77 4.45 10.46 6.07
N TYR A 78 4.59 10.37 4.74
CA TYR A 78 4.06 9.30 3.92
C TYR A 78 4.70 7.95 4.30
N LEU A 79 6.03 7.86 4.32
CA LEU A 79 6.73 6.62 4.67
C LEU A 79 6.59 6.26 6.15
N GLN A 80 6.56 7.24 7.05
CA GLN A 80 6.29 7.01 8.47
C GLN A 80 4.89 6.43 8.69
N THR A 81 3.89 6.93 7.95
CA THR A 81 2.52 6.38 8.04
C THR A 81 2.50 4.91 7.61
N ILE A 82 3.15 4.58 6.49
CA ILE A 82 3.27 3.19 6.02
C ILE A 82 3.95 2.33 7.08
N GLY A 83 5.14 2.72 7.53
CA GLY A 83 5.90 1.94 8.51
C GLY A 83 5.18 1.73 9.85
N ASN A 84 4.30 2.66 10.23
CA ASN A 84 3.53 2.56 11.49
C ASN A 84 2.20 1.81 11.36
N SER A 85 1.62 1.73 10.16
CA SER A 85 0.20 1.36 9.99
C SER A 85 -0.04 0.21 9.01
N LEU A 86 0.91 -0.07 8.10
CA LEU A 86 0.85 -1.25 7.24
C LEU A 86 0.99 -2.51 8.10
N HIS A 87 0.22 -3.55 7.79
CA HIS A 87 0.32 -4.81 8.52
C HIS A 87 1.77 -5.33 8.48
N PRO A 88 2.35 -5.77 9.61
CA PRO A 88 3.78 -6.09 9.72
C PRO A 88 4.24 -7.26 8.84
N ASP A 89 3.31 -8.12 8.42
CA ASP A 89 3.58 -9.26 7.54
C ASP A 89 3.46 -8.91 6.04
N ILE A 90 3.26 -7.63 5.69
CA ILE A 90 3.25 -7.15 4.31
C ILE A 90 4.61 -6.54 4.00
N ASP A 91 5.33 -7.13 3.04
CA ASP A 91 6.65 -6.66 2.64
C ASP A 91 6.54 -5.41 1.75
N ILE A 92 7.57 -4.55 1.80
CA ILE A 92 7.60 -3.28 1.06
C ILE A 92 8.64 -3.34 -0.07
N PHE A 93 8.23 -2.98 -1.28
CA PHE A 93 9.15 -2.77 -2.41
C PHE A 93 9.95 -1.48 -2.23
N TRP A 94 11.21 -1.50 -2.70
CA TRP A 94 12.10 -0.34 -2.70
C TRP A 94 13.12 -0.44 -3.83
N THR A 95 13.47 0.69 -4.44
CA THR A 95 14.51 0.79 -5.50
C THR A 95 15.68 1.68 -5.08
#